data_AF-A0A3D2JAE3-F1
#
_entry.id   AF-A0A3D2JAE3-F1
#
_cell.length_a   1.000
_cell.length_b   1.000
_cell.length_c   1.000
_cell.angle_alpha   90.00
_cell.angle_beta   90.00
_cell.angle_gamma   90.00
#
_symmetry.space_group_name_H-M   'P 1'
#
loop_
_entity.id
_entity.type
_entity.pdbx_description
1 polymer ?
#
loop_
_entity_poly.entity_id
_entity_poly.type
_entity_poly.pdbx_seq_one_letter_code
_entity_poly.pdbx_strand_id
1 'polypeptide(L)'
;MSGGLTKHMAQEQVDTHNHIDETDWEITPDGLYIATRGFLSRRGYCCANKCRNCPYINWRNNPAWQPVPHEYVRRMRVSAKAIAGAQTMLAYHQNALETDDEQEQVYHHIMIEHYQFLLERWK
;
A
#
# COMPACT_ATOMS: atom_id res chain seq x y z
N MET A 1 10.24 -19.62 -56.41
CA MET A 1 9.54 -20.82 -55.89
C MET A 1 10.10 -21.07 -54.51
N SER A 2 9.45 -20.54 -53.47
CA SER A 2 8.52 -21.28 -52.60
C SER A 2 9.27 -22.37 -51.82
N GLY A 3 9.42 -22.38 -50.50
CA GLY A 3 8.91 -21.55 -49.40
C GLY A 3 9.26 -22.25 -48.08
N GLY A 4 8.84 -21.67 -46.94
CA GLY A 4 8.76 -22.38 -45.66
C GLY A 4 9.62 -21.81 -44.53
N LEU A 5 9.31 -20.59 -44.08
CA LEU A 5 9.78 -20.07 -42.78
C LEU A 5 8.84 -20.63 -41.69
N THR A 6 9.30 -21.62 -40.91
CA THR A 6 8.55 -22.13 -39.75
C THR A 6 8.57 -21.11 -38.63
N LYS A 7 7.37 -20.69 -38.24
CA LYS A 7 7.05 -19.66 -37.25
C LYS A 7 7.55 -20.06 -35.85
N HIS A 8 8.27 -19.13 -35.23
CA HIS A 8 8.60 -19.14 -33.82
C HIS A 8 7.32 -19.16 -32.98
N MET A 9 7.17 -20.15 -32.08
CA MET A 9 6.18 -20.11 -31.01
C MET A 9 6.81 -19.38 -29.82
N ALA A 10 6.73 -18.05 -29.84
CA ALA A 10 6.82 -17.27 -28.61
C ALA A 10 5.42 -17.28 -28.01
N GLN A 11 5.25 -18.03 -26.93
CA GLN A 11 4.01 -18.06 -26.15
C GLN A 11 3.83 -16.67 -25.54
N GLU A 12 2.83 -15.93 -26.03
CA GLU A 12 2.39 -14.64 -25.50
C GLU A 12 2.05 -14.80 -24.02
N GLN A 13 2.79 -14.09 -23.17
CA GLN A 13 2.40 -13.86 -21.78
C GLN A 13 1.21 -12.90 -21.81
N VAL A 14 0.05 -13.40 -21.41
CA VAL A 14 -1.16 -12.60 -21.25
C VAL A 14 -0.97 -11.72 -20.02
N ASP A 15 -0.58 -10.47 -20.24
CA ASP A 15 -0.63 -9.43 -19.23
C ASP A 15 -2.10 -9.16 -18.86
N THR A 16 -2.62 -9.85 -17.85
CA THR A 16 -3.91 -9.53 -17.24
C THR A 16 -3.78 -8.31 -16.32
N HIS A 17 -3.22 -7.21 -16.81
CA HIS A 17 -3.39 -5.92 -16.16
C HIS A 17 -4.76 -5.39 -16.55
N ASN A 18 -5.76 -5.78 -15.76
CA ASN A 18 -7.06 -5.14 -15.78
C ASN A 18 -6.86 -3.68 -15.32
N HIS A 19 -6.52 -2.81 -16.26
CA HIS A 19 -6.42 -1.37 -16.07
C HIS A 19 -7.85 -0.85 -15.89
N ILE A 20 -8.42 -1.07 -14.71
CA ILE A 20 -9.54 -0.25 -14.27
C ILE A 20 -8.98 1.15 -14.24
N ASP A 21 -9.58 2.04 -15.04
CA ASP A 21 -9.20 3.43 -15.19
C ASP A 21 -9.47 4.15 -13.86
N GLU A 22 -8.60 3.93 -12.87
CA GLU A 22 -8.71 4.50 -11.55
C GLU A 22 -8.33 5.98 -11.64
N THR A 23 -9.34 6.84 -11.49
CA THR A 23 -9.10 8.28 -11.37
C THR A 23 -8.14 8.56 -10.22
N ASP A 24 -7.28 9.56 -10.35
CA ASP A 24 -6.39 9.95 -9.25
C ASP A 24 -7.14 10.61 -8.08
N TRP A 25 -8.38 11.06 -8.35
CA TRP A 25 -9.19 11.86 -7.44
C TRP A 25 -10.64 11.39 -7.40
N GLU A 26 -11.19 11.35 -6.20
CA GLU A 26 -12.63 11.35 -5.90
C GLU A 26 -13.04 12.78 -5.54
N ILE A 27 -14.15 13.27 -6.11
CA ILE A 27 -14.71 14.58 -5.77
C ILE A 27 -15.95 14.35 -4.90
N THR A 28 -15.96 14.89 -3.69
CA THR A 28 -17.11 14.79 -2.79
C THR A 28 -18.26 15.69 -3.25
N PRO A 29 -19.50 15.48 -2.76
CA PRO A 29 -20.62 16.39 -3.04
C PRO A 29 -20.32 17.86 -2.68
N ASP A 30 -19.48 18.09 -1.67
CA ASP A 30 -19.03 19.42 -1.23
C ASP A 30 -17.87 20.00 -2.08
N GLY A 31 -17.47 19.31 -3.16
CA GLY A 31 -16.39 19.75 -4.05
C GLY A 31 -14.97 19.52 -3.52
N LEU A 32 -14.78 18.68 -2.49
CA LEU A 32 -13.45 18.35 -1.98
C LEU A 32 -12.79 17.26 -2.81
N TYR A 33 -11.51 17.45 -3.11
CA TYR A 33 -10.69 16.47 -3.82
C TYR A 33 -10.03 15.50 -2.82
N ILE A 34 -10.32 14.22 -2.97
CA ILE A 34 -9.73 13.14 -2.18
C ILE A 34 -8.89 12.28 -3.11
N ALA A 35 -7.58 12.24 -2.87
CA ALA A 35 -6.69 11.36 -3.61
C ALA A 35 -7.11 9.90 -3.43
N THR A 36 -7.22 9.15 -4.53
CA THR A 36 -7.61 7.74 -4.49
C THR A 36 -6.51 6.88 -3.89
N ARG A 37 -6.89 5.69 -3.39
CA ARG A 37 -5.92 4.73 -2.86
C ARG A 37 -4.91 4.33 -3.94
N GLY A 38 -5.36 4.10 -5.18
CA GLY A 38 -4.51 3.78 -6.33
C GLY A 38 -3.42 4.82 -6.59
N PHE A 39 -3.80 6.09 -6.67
CA PHE A 39 -2.83 7.19 -6.80
C PHE A 39 -1.83 7.22 -5.65
N LEU A 40 -2.32 7.11 -4.41
CA LEU A 40 -1.46 7.15 -3.22
C LEU A 40 -0.49 5.96 -3.18
N SER A 41 -0.89 4.76 -3.61
CA SER A 41 -0.02 3.59 -3.74
C SER A 41 1.05 3.80 -4.82
N ARG A 42 0.67 4.30 -6.00
CA ARG A 42 1.63 4.62 -7.08
C ARG A 42 2.66 5.67 -6.66
N ARG A 43 2.27 6.65 -5.84
CA ARG A 43 3.14 7.70 -5.29
C ARG A 43 4.30 7.12 -4.48
N GLY A 44 4.06 6.06 -3.73
CA GLY A 44 5.12 5.26 -3.13
C GLY A 44 5.50 5.58 -1.68
N TYR A 45 4.86 6.57 -1.05
CA TYR A 45 5.18 6.99 0.32
C TYR A 45 4.04 7.75 1.02
N CYS A 46 4.14 7.87 2.35
CA CYS A 46 3.26 8.71 3.15
C CYS A 46 3.74 10.16 3.24
N CYS A 47 2.90 11.11 2.84
CA CYS A 47 3.15 12.55 2.99
C CYS A 47 2.81 13.12 4.39
N ALA A 48 2.38 12.27 5.34
CA ALA A 48 1.99 12.62 6.71
C ALA A 48 0.78 13.58 6.87
N ASN A 49 -0.03 13.77 5.82
CA ASN A 49 -1.25 14.58 5.87
C ASN A 49 -2.46 13.86 6.48
N LYS A 50 -2.30 12.62 6.98
CA LYS A 50 -3.39 11.81 7.56
C LYS A 50 -4.61 11.68 6.63
N CYS A 51 -4.36 11.51 5.33
CA CYS A 51 -5.42 11.43 4.32
C CYS A 51 -6.31 10.19 4.50
N ARG A 52 -7.56 10.30 4.05
CA ARG A 52 -8.59 9.24 4.18
C ARG A 52 -8.16 7.91 3.57
N ASN A 53 -7.51 7.97 2.41
CA ASN A 53 -7.14 6.79 1.62
C ASN A 53 -5.68 6.39 1.78
N CYS A 54 -4.98 6.87 2.82
CA CYS A 54 -3.55 6.57 3.03
C CYS A 54 -3.31 5.06 3.08
N PRO A 55 -2.56 4.45 2.14
CA PRO A 55 -2.37 3.01 2.14
C PRO A 55 -1.17 2.57 2.99
N TYR A 56 -0.44 3.52 3.57
CA TYR A 56 0.76 3.21 4.34
C TYR A 56 0.57 3.25 5.86
N ILE A 57 -0.26 4.14 6.39
CA ILE A 57 -0.50 4.24 7.83
C ILE A 57 -2.00 4.34 8.07
N ASN A 58 -2.53 3.51 8.98
CA ASN A 58 -3.93 3.53 9.39
C ASN A 58 -4.24 4.71 10.33
N TRP A 59 -4.07 5.94 9.85
CA TRP A 59 -4.23 7.15 10.65
C TRP A 59 -5.61 7.36 11.29
N ARG A 60 -6.63 6.68 10.77
CA ARG A 60 -8.02 6.81 11.19
C ARG A 60 -8.52 5.62 12.00
N ASN A 61 -7.65 4.67 12.33
CA ASN A 61 -7.99 3.44 13.03
C ASN A 61 -9.21 2.74 12.39
N ASN A 62 -9.24 2.70 11.06
CA ASN A 62 -10.31 2.06 10.33
C ASN A 62 -10.07 0.54 10.34
N PRO A 63 -10.99 -0.29 10.87
CA PRO A 63 -10.82 -1.74 10.90
C PRO A 63 -10.82 -2.39 9.50
N ALA A 64 -11.45 -1.75 8.51
CA ALA A 64 -11.43 -2.21 7.12
C ALA A 64 -10.19 -1.73 6.35
N TRP A 65 -9.24 -1.06 7.01
CA TRP A 65 -8.02 -0.60 6.36
C TRP A 65 -7.09 -1.79 6.08
N GLN A 66 -6.52 -1.82 4.88
CA GLN A 66 -5.51 -2.80 4.51
C GLN A 66 -4.17 -2.11 4.22
N PRO A 67 -3.03 -2.75 4.56
CA PRO A 67 -1.72 -2.22 4.19
C PRO A 67 -1.52 -2.26 2.68
N VAL A 68 -0.64 -1.39 2.19
CA VAL A 68 -0.19 -1.45 0.80
C VAL A 68 0.73 -2.65 0.62
N PRO A 69 0.69 -3.36 -0.52
CA PRO A 69 1.71 -4.34 -0.83
C PRO A 69 3.11 -3.72 -0.87
N HIS A 70 4.12 -4.49 -0.44
CA HIS A 70 5.49 -4.02 -0.26
C HIS A 70 6.13 -3.46 -1.54
N GLU A 71 5.74 -3.95 -2.72
CA GLU A 71 6.18 -3.47 -4.04
C GLU A 71 5.83 -2.00 -4.31
N TYR A 72 4.79 -1.47 -3.66
CA TYR A 72 4.40 -0.06 -3.76
C TYR A 72 5.11 0.85 -2.75
N VAL A 73 5.99 0.34 -1.89
CA VAL A 73 6.75 1.17 -0.94
C VAL A 73 8.09 1.57 -1.55
N ARG A 74 8.21 2.84 -1.93
CA ARG A 74 9.46 3.41 -2.45
C ARG A 74 10.46 3.66 -1.32
N ARG A 75 11.74 3.41 -1.61
CA ARG A 75 12.85 3.83 -0.75
C ARG A 75 13.05 5.34 -0.91
N MET A 76 12.78 6.11 0.14
CA MET A 76 12.93 7.57 0.12
C MET A 76 12.89 8.18 1.51
N ARG A 77 13.47 9.37 1.66
CA ARG A 77 13.31 10.17 2.87
C ARG A 77 11.89 10.74 2.94
N VAL A 78 11.20 10.47 4.03
CA VAL A 78 9.88 11.05 4.35
C VAL A 78 9.99 12.02 5.52
N SER A 79 8.90 12.71 5.85
CA SER A 79 8.88 13.62 7.00
C SER A 79 8.96 12.85 8.32
N ALA A 80 9.51 13.47 9.37
CA ALA A 80 9.55 12.89 10.72
C ALA A 80 8.16 12.49 11.24
N LYS A 81 7.10 13.19 10.81
CA LYS A 81 5.71 12.86 11.16
C LYS A 81 5.24 11.54 10.53
N ALA A 82 5.69 11.20 9.31
CA ALA A 82 5.39 9.90 8.72
C ALA A 82 6.12 8.78 9.48
N ILE A 83 7.39 8.99 9.85
CA ILE A 83 8.16 8.05 10.66
C ILE A 83 7.51 7.80 12.02
N ALA A 84 7.19 8.87 12.74
CA ALA A 84 6.53 8.79 14.04
C ALA A 84 5.19 8.04 13.94
N GLY A 85 4.42 8.27 12.87
CA GLY A 85 3.18 7.53 12.61
C GLY A 85 3.39 6.03 12.47
N ALA A 86 4.36 5.61 11.66
CA ALA A 86 4.68 4.21 11.47
C ALA A 86 5.20 3.57 12.78
N GLN A 87 6.03 4.28 13.55
CA GLN A 87 6.52 3.83 14.86
C GLN A 87 5.37 3.66 15.88
N THR A 88 4.45 4.62 15.95
CA THR A 88 3.29 4.54 16.85
C THR A 88 2.43 3.33 16.51
N MET A 89 2.14 3.10 15.23
CA MET A 89 1.32 1.95 14.85
C MET A 89 2.06 0.63 15.06
N LEU A 90 3.37 0.57 14.78
CA LEU A 90 4.18 -0.60 15.11
C LEU A 90 4.08 -0.96 16.59
N ALA A 91 4.29 0.02 17.48
CA ALA A 91 4.19 -0.20 18.93
C ALA A 91 2.79 -0.65 19.35
N TYR A 92 1.73 -0.08 18.75
CA TYR A 92 0.36 -0.51 19.00
C TYR A 92 0.15 -1.99 18.69
N HIS A 93 0.55 -2.45 17.49
CA HIS A 93 0.35 -3.85 17.11
C HIS A 93 1.25 -4.81 17.90
N GLN A 94 2.47 -4.38 18.28
CA GLN A 94 3.34 -5.16 19.16
C GLN A 94 2.71 -5.38 20.55
N ASN A 95 2.14 -4.32 21.14
CA ASN A 95 1.50 -4.44 22.44
C ASN A 95 0.22 -5.30 22.38
N ALA A 96 -0.57 -5.19 21.31
CA ALA A 96 -1.81 -5.95 21.16
C ALA A 96 -1.57 -7.47 21.01
N LEU A 97 -0.43 -7.89 20.44
CA LEU A 97 -0.05 -9.30 20.38
C LEU A 97 0.07 -9.97 21.75
N GLU A 98 0.36 -9.20 22.81
CA GLU A 98 0.50 -9.74 24.16
C GLU A 98 -0.85 -10.04 24.83
N THR A 99 -1.95 -9.46 24.31
CA THR A 99 -3.26 -9.47 24.97
C THR A 99 -4.37 -10.16 24.19
N ASP A 100 -4.24 -10.25 22.86
CA ASP A 100 -5.36 -10.60 21.99
C ASP A 100 -5.39 -12.10 21.60
N ASP A 101 -6.55 -12.57 21.13
CA ASP A 101 -6.77 -13.98 20.75
C ASP A 101 -6.01 -14.40 19.47
N GLU A 102 -5.94 -15.72 19.23
CA GLU A 102 -5.18 -16.28 18.10
C GLU A 102 -5.60 -15.76 16.72
N GLN A 103 -6.86 -15.37 16.53
CA GLN A 103 -7.35 -14.88 15.23
C GLN A 103 -6.91 -13.43 15.00
N GLU A 104 -6.98 -12.60 16.04
CA GLU A 104 -6.47 -11.22 16.00
C GLU A 104 -4.94 -11.18 15.88
N GLN A 105 -4.22 -12.14 16.47
CA GLN A 105 -2.75 -12.20 16.39
C GLN A 105 -2.23 -12.25 14.95
N VAL A 106 -2.87 -12.99 14.04
CA VAL A 106 -2.44 -13.04 12.63
C VAL A 106 -2.48 -11.64 12.00
N TYR A 107 -3.53 -10.87 12.27
CA TYR A 107 -3.64 -9.49 11.81
C TYR A 107 -2.52 -8.61 12.37
N HIS A 108 -2.25 -8.69 13.68
CA HIS A 108 -1.17 -7.90 14.28
C HIS A 108 0.21 -8.25 13.71
N HIS A 109 0.50 -9.52 13.43
CA HIS A 109 1.75 -9.93 12.77
C HIS A 109 1.92 -9.29 11.38
N ILE A 110 0.88 -9.34 10.54
CA ILE A 110 0.89 -8.72 9.20
C ILE A 110 1.16 -7.21 9.32
N MET A 111 0.51 -6.55 10.27
CA MET A 111 0.67 -5.12 10.48
C MET A 111 2.06 -4.74 11.01
N ILE A 112 2.64 -5.55 11.89
CA ILE A 112 4.01 -5.38 12.38
C ILE A 112 5.01 -5.47 11.22
N GLU A 113 4.92 -6.50 10.39
CA GLU A 113 5.78 -6.68 9.22
C GLU A 113 5.70 -5.46 8.30
N HIS A 114 4.48 -5.01 7.99
CA HIS A 114 4.24 -3.83 7.17
C HIS A 114 4.92 -2.58 7.75
N TYR A 115 4.73 -2.26 9.04
CA TYR A 115 5.32 -1.05 9.62
C TYR A 115 6.85 -1.13 9.76
N GLN A 116 7.39 -2.31 10.06
CA GLN A 116 8.84 -2.53 10.03
C GLN A 116 9.42 -2.27 8.64
N PHE A 117 8.76 -2.79 7.60
CA PHE A 117 9.17 -2.58 6.22
C PHE A 117 9.13 -1.11 5.80
N LEU A 118 8.09 -0.36 6.19
CA LEU A 118 8.05 1.09 5.97
C LEU A 118 9.24 1.80 6.63
N LEU A 119 9.53 1.49 7.89
CA LEU A 119 10.63 2.11 8.64
C LEU A 119 12.00 1.77 8.08
N GLU A 120 12.15 0.60 7.45
CA GLU A 120 13.38 0.24 6.74
C GLU A 120 13.56 1.07 5.46
N ARG A 121 12.48 1.24 4.68
CA ARG A 121 12.50 1.94 3.39
C ARG A 121 12.52 3.47 3.52
N TRP A 122 12.01 4.00 4.64
CA TRP A 122 11.86 5.43 4.88
C TRP A 122 12.92 5.97 5.85
N LYS A 123 14.19 5.91 5.47
CA LYS A 123 15.31 6.47 6.23
C LYS A 123 15.93 7.66 5.48
#